data_AF-A0A4Q3TKY8-F1
#
_entry.id   AF-A0A4Q3TKY8-F1
#
_cell.length_a   1.000
_cell.length_b   1.000
_cell.length_c   1.000
_cell.angle_alpha   90.00
_cell.angle_beta   90.00
_cell.angle_gamma   90.00
#
_symmetry.space_group_name_H-M   'P 1'
#
loop_
_entity.id
_entity.type
_entity.pdbx_description
1 polymer ?
#
loop_
_entity_poly.entity_id
_entity_poly.type
_entity_poly.pdbx_seq_one_letter_code
_entity_poly.pdbx_strand_id
1 'polypeptide(L)'
;MAVAILTLPVALTACGQQEEGPASVKEMMRDAVQPTAEVFWGSAGWVIDETGEHDLTPTTDEGWKKAQDSAVQIGQFGVLLGSEEYTKGRGEDWAKFAQGLTEISKEAEQAAIDRNSDAVFEVGGRIYNVCKACHEAYPQTAGPEVDPAAG
;
A
#
# COMPACT_ATOMS: atom_id res chain seq x y z
N MET A 1 67.39 6.70 -24.85
CA MET A 1 66.62 5.69 -24.08
C MET A 1 65.41 6.40 -23.51
N ALA A 2 64.23 6.17 -24.07
CA ALA A 2 62.98 6.80 -23.67
C ALA A 2 62.11 5.76 -22.98
N VAL A 3 61.68 6.02 -21.75
CA VAL A 3 60.65 5.25 -21.05
C VAL A 3 59.59 6.23 -20.63
N ALA A 4 58.51 6.31 -21.42
CA ALA A 4 57.31 7.06 -21.08
C ALA A 4 56.44 6.16 -20.20
N ILE A 5 56.33 6.51 -18.91
CA ILE A 5 55.42 5.86 -17.98
C ILE A 5 54.05 6.52 -18.15
N LEU A 6 53.17 5.84 -18.89
CA LEU A 6 51.75 6.17 -19.00
C LEU A 6 51.05 5.75 -17.70
N THR A 7 50.75 6.71 -16.83
CA THR A 7 49.85 6.50 -15.68
C THR A 7 48.40 6.50 -16.17
N LEU A 8 47.78 5.33 -16.21
CA LEU A 8 46.33 5.18 -16.41
C LEU A 8 45.59 5.67 -15.15
N PRO A 9 44.63 6.61 -15.24
CA PRO A 9 43.73 6.89 -14.15
C PRO A 9 42.73 5.74 -14.02
N VAL A 10 42.72 5.09 -12.85
CA VAL A 10 41.66 4.19 -12.42
C VAL A 10 40.40 5.04 -12.23
N ALA A 11 39.49 4.98 -13.20
CA ALA A 11 38.14 5.48 -13.01
C ALA A 11 37.46 4.59 -11.96
N LEU A 12 37.33 5.07 -10.72
CA LEU A 12 36.37 4.51 -9.80
C LEU A 12 34.99 4.70 -10.44
N THR A 13 34.42 3.61 -10.95
CA THR A 13 33.00 3.51 -11.18
C THR A 13 32.33 3.69 -9.81
N ALA A 14 31.93 4.93 -9.51
CA ALA A 14 30.93 5.15 -8.49
C ALA A 14 29.68 4.43 -8.98
N CYS A 15 29.42 3.25 -8.43
CA CYS A 15 28.06 2.73 -8.38
C CYS A 15 27.26 3.83 -7.68
N GLY A 16 26.57 4.65 -8.47
CA GLY A 16 25.49 5.47 -8.00
C GLY A 16 24.39 4.53 -7.56
N GLN A 17 24.54 3.94 -6.38
CA GLN A 17 23.37 3.69 -5.56
C GLN A 17 22.84 5.08 -5.25
N GLN A 18 21.92 5.54 -6.10
CA GLN A 18 20.88 6.44 -5.63
C GLN A 18 20.38 5.80 -4.35
N GLU A 19 20.61 6.47 -3.23
CA GLU A 19 19.94 6.11 -2.00
C GLU A 19 18.45 6.21 -2.35
N GLU A 20 17.79 5.07 -2.48
CA GLU A 20 16.37 5.03 -2.79
C GLU A 20 15.69 5.71 -1.61
N GLY A 21 15.29 6.97 -1.82
CA GLY A 21 14.43 7.67 -0.89
C GLY A 21 13.19 6.81 -0.63
N PRO A 22 12.47 7.07 0.47
CA PRO A 22 11.23 6.36 0.75
C PRO A 22 10.35 6.37 -0.50
N ALA A 23 9.81 5.20 -0.85
CA ALA A 23 8.92 5.05 -1.99
C ALA A 23 7.88 6.17 -1.93
N SER A 24 7.63 6.84 -3.06
CA SER A 24 6.57 7.84 -3.08
C SER A 24 5.27 7.19 -2.60
N VAL A 25 4.37 7.98 -1.99
CA VAL A 25 3.05 7.49 -1.60
C VAL A 25 2.39 6.74 -2.75
N LYS A 26 2.54 7.25 -3.97
CA LYS A 26 1.99 6.63 -5.18
C LYS A 26 2.57 5.23 -5.44
N GLU A 27 3.88 5.06 -5.31
CA GLU A 27 4.53 3.74 -5.46
C GLU A 27 4.10 2.80 -4.34
N MET A 28 4.09 3.27 -3.08
CA MET A 28 3.60 2.46 -1.95
C MET A 28 2.13 2.03 -2.14
N MET A 29 1.28 2.94 -2.62
CA MET A 29 -0.13 2.64 -2.91
C MET A 29 -0.26 1.57 -4.00
N ARG A 30 0.51 1.70 -5.09
CA ARG A 30 0.50 0.76 -6.22
C ARG A 30 1.07 -0.61 -5.85
N ASP A 31 2.21 -0.64 -5.18
CA ASP A 31 3.03 -1.85 -5.04
C ASP A 31 2.76 -2.62 -3.75
N ALA A 32 2.15 -1.97 -2.75
CA ALA A 32 1.89 -2.58 -1.45
C ALA A 32 0.42 -2.50 -1.04
N VAL A 33 -0.15 -1.28 -0.95
CA VAL A 33 -1.51 -1.12 -0.40
C VAL A 33 -2.57 -1.78 -1.26
N GLN A 34 -2.57 -1.51 -2.57
CA GLN A 34 -3.55 -2.05 -3.51
C GLN A 34 -3.51 -3.59 -3.58
N PRO A 35 -2.37 -4.27 -3.83
CA PRO A 35 -2.35 -5.73 -3.90
C PRO A 35 -2.72 -6.39 -2.57
N THR A 36 -2.38 -5.79 -1.42
CA THR A 36 -2.83 -6.30 -0.12
C THR A 36 -4.35 -6.16 0.05
N ALA A 37 -4.94 -5.03 -0.37
CA ALA A 37 -6.39 -4.85 -0.33
C ALA A 37 -7.12 -5.84 -1.25
N GLU A 38 -6.57 -6.13 -2.43
CA GLU A 38 -7.09 -7.15 -3.35
C GLU A 38 -7.09 -8.54 -2.74
N VAL A 39 -6.07 -8.90 -1.96
CA VAL A 39 -6.05 -10.17 -1.22
C VAL A 39 -7.18 -10.22 -0.19
N PHE A 40 -7.40 -9.13 0.55
CA PHE A 40 -8.49 -9.08 1.53
C PHE A 40 -9.86 -9.17 0.87
N TRP A 41 -10.11 -8.35 -0.17
CA TRP A 41 -11.38 -8.35 -0.91
C TRP A 41 -11.62 -9.68 -1.64
N GLY A 42 -10.57 -10.35 -2.09
CA GLY A 42 -10.65 -11.68 -2.70
C GLY A 42 -10.95 -12.82 -1.72
N SER A 43 -11.26 -12.52 -0.46
CA SER A 43 -11.57 -13.50 0.59
C SER A 43 -13.04 -13.50 1.02
N ALA A 44 -13.93 -12.80 0.31
CA ALA A 44 -15.37 -12.82 0.59
C ALA A 44 -16.18 -12.36 -0.63
N GLY A 45 -17.48 -12.64 -0.60
CA GLY A 45 -18.41 -12.29 -1.68
C GLY A 45 -18.33 -13.26 -2.86
N TRP A 46 -18.78 -12.78 -4.02
CA TRP A 46 -18.97 -13.60 -5.21
C TRP A 46 -18.39 -12.93 -6.44
N VAL A 47 -17.80 -13.72 -7.34
CA VAL A 47 -17.42 -13.28 -8.69
C VAL A 47 -18.27 -14.02 -9.71
N ILE A 48 -18.76 -13.31 -10.72
CA ILE A 48 -19.48 -13.90 -11.84
C ILE A 48 -18.59 -13.80 -13.07
N ASP A 49 -18.30 -14.94 -13.69
CA ASP A 49 -17.53 -15.04 -14.94
C ASP A 49 -18.25 -15.91 -15.99
N GLU A 50 -17.56 -16.21 -17.10
CA GLU A 50 -18.12 -17.02 -18.20
C GLU A 50 -18.58 -18.42 -17.78
N THR A 51 -18.08 -18.92 -16.64
CA THR A 51 -18.39 -20.25 -16.11
C THR A 51 -19.46 -20.25 -15.02
N GLY A 52 -19.87 -19.08 -14.53
CA GLY A 52 -20.94 -18.92 -13.56
C GLY A 52 -20.55 -18.04 -12.37
N GLU A 53 -21.28 -18.21 -11.27
CA GLU A 53 -21.07 -17.52 -10.00
C GLU A 53 -20.16 -18.36 -9.08
N HIS A 54 -19.14 -17.73 -8.50
CA HIS A 54 -18.12 -18.38 -7.66
C HIS A 54 -18.01 -17.69 -6.30
N ASP A 55 -18.12 -18.49 -5.23
CA ASP A 55 -17.93 -18.03 -3.85
C ASP A 55 -16.44 -17.80 -3.59
N LEU A 56 -16.08 -16.63 -3.07
CA LEU A 56 -14.71 -16.28 -2.72
C LEU A 56 -14.37 -16.64 -1.26
N THR A 57 -15.34 -17.15 -0.49
CA THR A 57 -15.15 -17.50 0.92
C THR A 57 -14.04 -18.56 1.09
N PRO A 58 -13.01 -18.32 1.92
CA PRO A 58 -11.97 -19.30 2.19
C PRO A 58 -12.55 -20.57 2.81
N THR A 59 -12.15 -21.72 2.27
CA THR A 59 -12.53 -23.04 2.78
C THR A 59 -11.41 -23.74 3.55
N THR A 60 -10.22 -23.11 3.63
CA THR A 60 -9.03 -23.64 4.28
C THR A 60 -8.52 -22.69 5.35
N ASP A 61 -7.82 -23.25 6.34
CA ASP A 61 -7.16 -22.47 7.39
C ASP A 61 -6.14 -21.48 6.81
N GLU A 62 -5.41 -21.89 5.77
CA GLU A 62 -4.46 -21.02 5.06
C GLU A 62 -5.14 -19.84 4.38
N GLY A 63 -6.30 -20.06 3.74
CA GLY A 63 -7.06 -18.99 3.11
C GLY A 63 -7.58 -17.97 4.12
N TRP A 64 -8.11 -18.43 5.27
CA TRP A 64 -8.51 -17.55 6.36
C TRP A 64 -7.32 -16.79 6.96
N LYS A 65 -6.18 -17.46 7.11
CA LYS A 65 -4.95 -16.81 7.59
C LYS A 65 -4.46 -15.73 6.63
N LYS A 66 -4.59 -15.94 5.32
CA LYS A 66 -4.27 -14.94 4.29
C LYS A 66 -5.21 -13.71 4.36
N ALA A 67 -6.50 -13.92 4.60
CA ALA A 67 -7.45 -12.84 4.83
C ALA A 67 -7.09 -12.05 6.10
N GLN A 68 -6.75 -12.74 7.19
CA GLN A 68 -6.28 -12.11 8.43
C GLN A 68 -5.01 -11.28 8.21
N ASP A 69 -3.99 -11.87 7.56
CA ASP A 69 -2.70 -11.21 7.36
C ASP A 69 -2.80 -9.97 6.47
N SER A 70 -3.63 -10.02 5.43
CA SER A 70 -3.90 -8.86 4.60
C SER A 70 -4.61 -7.74 5.38
N ALA A 71 -5.57 -8.06 6.24
CA ALA A 71 -6.20 -7.07 7.11
C ALA A 71 -5.20 -6.41 8.07
N VAL A 72 -4.34 -7.21 8.73
CA VAL A 72 -3.28 -6.69 9.60
C VAL A 72 -2.36 -5.74 8.83
N GLN A 73 -1.95 -6.13 7.63
CA GLN A 73 -1.04 -5.36 6.81
C GLN A 73 -1.67 -4.04 6.32
N ILE A 74 -2.97 -4.03 5.98
CA ILE A 74 -3.72 -2.80 5.69
C ILE A 74 -3.63 -1.83 6.88
N GLY A 75 -3.78 -2.34 8.09
CA GLY A 75 -3.65 -1.53 9.31
C GLY A 75 -2.25 -0.94 9.50
N GLN A 76 -1.22 -1.74 9.22
CA GLN A 76 0.17 -1.27 9.27
C GLN A 76 0.44 -0.14 8.26
N PHE A 77 -0.15 -0.22 7.06
CA PHE A 77 -0.09 0.88 6.10
C PHE A 77 -0.79 2.14 6.62
N GLY A 78 -1.93 2.00 7.30
CA GLY A 78 -2.59 3.12 7.97
C GLY A 78 -1.68 3.80 9.00
N VAL A 79 -0.99 3.02 9.84
CA VAL A 79 -0.02 3.55 10.82
C VAL A 79 1.14 4.27 10.12
N LEU A 80 1.69 3.67 9.06
CA LEU A 80 2.79 4.25 8.29
C LEU A 80 2.38 5.58 7.65
N LEU A 81 1.22 5.62 7.01
CA LEU A 81 0.64 6.82 6.39
C LEU A 81 0.38 7.94 7.41
N GLY A 82 0.13 7.58 8.67
CA GLY A 82 -0.05 8.54 9.77
C GLY A 82 1.25 9.07 10.37
N SER A 83 2.43 8.60 9.93
CA SER A 83 3.71 9.03 10.49
C SER A 83 4.08 10.46 10.08
N GLU A 84 5.05 11.06 10.78
CA GLU A 84 5.53 12.42 10.47
C GLU A 84 6.02 12.55 9.02
N GLU A 85 6.68 11.51 8.51
CA GLU A 85 7.20 11.44 7.15
C GLU A 85 6.11 11.58 6.09
N TYR A 86 4.96 10.93 6.31
CA TYR A 86 3.84 10.94 5.37
C TYR A 86 2.85 12.10 5.61
N THR A 87 2.84 12.69 6.81
CA THR A 87 1.93 13.79 7.15
C THR A 87 2.52 15.18 6.89
N LYS A 88 3.84 15.32 6.88
CA LYS A 88 4.51 16.62 6.67
C LYS A 88 4.07 17.26 5.35
N GLY A 89 3.58 18.49 5.45
CA GLY A 89 3.13 19.28 4.30
C GLY A 89 1.72 18.93 3.77
N ARG A 90 0.97 18.08 4.49
CA ARG A 90 -0.42 17.72 4.15
C ARG A 90 -1.41 18.28 5.17
N GLY A 91 -2.70 18.23 4.85
CA GLY A 91 -3.76 18.65 5.75
C GLY A 91 -3.95 17.69 6.93
N GLU A 92 -4.56 18.18 8.01
CA GLU A 92 -4.87 17.37 9.21
C GLU A 92 -5.82 16.20 8.92
N ASP A 93 -6.60 16.28 7.84
CA ASP A 93 -7.49 15.23 7.35
C ASP A 93 -6.73 14.00 6.84
N TRP A 94 -5.51 14.15 6.31
CA TRP A 94 -4.66 13.02 5.95
C TRP A 94 -4.45 12.05 7.11
N ALA A 95 -4.02 12.58 8.26
CA ALA A 95 -3.78 11.79 9.46
C ALA A 95 -5.07 11.10 9.95
N LYS A 96 -6.23 11.77 9.78
CA LYS A 96 -7.54 11.19 10.12
C LYS A 96 -7.92 10.04 9.19
N PHE A 97 -7.66 10.14 7.89
CA PHE A 97 -7.88 9.02 6.96
C PHE A 97 -6.95 7.84 7.27
N ALA A 98 -5.67 8.10 7.53
CA ALA A 98 -4.69 7.08 7.91
C ALA A 98 -5.06 6.36 9.22
N GLN A 99 -5.53 7.12 10.21
CA GLN A 99 -6.09 6.56 11.45
C GLN A 99 -7.35 5.73 11.17
N GLY A 100 -8.29 6.24 10.37
CA GLY A 100 -9.50 5.50 10.00
C GLY A 100 -9.19 4.17 9.32
N LEU A 101 -8.17 4.12 8.47
CA LEU A 101 -7.70 2.88 7.85
C LEU A 101 -7.14 1.89 8.89
N THR A 102 -6.38 2.40 9.86
CA THR A 102 -5.84 1.59 10.98
C THR A 102 -6.92 1.03 11.89
N GLU A 103 -8.01 1.77 12.09
CA GLU A 103 -9.11 1.36 12.96
C GLU A 103 -9.98 0.32 12.28
N ILE A 104 -10.42 0.57 11.04
CA ILE A 104 -11.27 -0.35 10.29
C ILE A 104 -10.56 -1.68 9.97
N SER A 105 -9.23 -1.67 9.83
CA SER A 105 -8.46 -2.89 9.58
C SER A 105 -8.48 -3.87 10.76
N LYS A 106 -8.69 -3.39 11.99
CA LYS A 106 -8.83 -4.25 13.17
C LYS A 106 -10.15 -5.01 13.16
N GLU A 107 -11.21 -4.35 12.71
CA GLU A 107 -12.50 -5.01 12.48
C GLU A 107 -12.39 -6.06 11.36
N ALA A 108 -11.62 -5.75 10.31
CA ALA A 108 -11.33 -6.68 9.23
C ALA A 108 -10.52 -7.91 9.69
N GLU A 109 -9.49 -7.68 10.52
CA GLU A 109 -8.73 -8.76 11.13
C GLU A 109 -9.63 -9.67 11.97
N GLN A 110 -10.48 -9.07 12.82
CA GLN A 110 -11.40 -9.82 13.66
C GLN A 110 -12.41 -10.63 12.84
N ALA A 111 -12.98 -10.06 11.78
CA ALA A 111 -13.89 -10.77 10.89
C ALA A 111 -13.24 -12.00 10.23
N ALA A 112 -11.95 -11.89 9.85
CA ALA A 112 -11.18 -13.01 9.32
C ALA A 112 -10.85 -14.07 10.38
N ILE A 113 -10.51 -13.65 11.61
CA ILE A 113 -10.31 -14.55 12.77
C ILE A 113 -11.59 -15.36 13.04
N ASP A 114 -12.73 -14.69 13.03
CA ASP A 114 -14.05 -15.28 13.29
C ASP A 114 -14.58 -16.10 12.11
N ARG A 115 -13.87 -16.10 10.98
CA ARG A 115 -14.25 -16.76 9.73
C ARG A 115 -15.64 -16.37 9.25
N ASN A 116 -15.99 -15.10 9.44
CA ASN A 116 -17.30 -14.58 9.09
C ASN A 116 -17.24 -13.88 7.73
N SER A 117 -17.58 -14.60 6.66
CA SER A 117 -17.48 -14.10 5.28
C SER A 117 -18.35 -12.85 5.04
N ASP A 118 -19.56 -12.80 5.60
CA ASP A 118 -20.44 -11.64 5.50
C ASP A 118 -19.79 -10.40 6.15
N ALA A 119 -19.21 -10.58 7.35
CA ALA A 119 -18.49 -9.49 8.02
C ALA A 119 -17.23 -9.05 7.26
N VAL A 120 -16.48 -9.98 6.65
CA VAL A 120 -15.33 -9.67 5.78
C VAL A 120 -15.78 -8.86 4.55
N PHE A 121 -16.90 -9.21 3.94
CA PHE A 121 -17.45 -8.45 2.81
C PHE A 121 -17.89 -7.04 3.23
N GLU A 122 -18.64 -6.91 4.33
CA GLU A 122 -19.12 -5.62 4.84
C GLU A 122 -17.97 -4.68 5.23
N VAL A 123 -16.99 -5.17 5.98
CA VAL A 123 -15.82 -4.37 6.37
C VAL A 123 -14.91 -4.06 5.18
N GLY A 124 -14.82 -4.96 4.19
CA GLY A 124 -14.16 -4.70 2.91
C GLY A 124 -14.74 -3.48 2.18
N GLY A 125 -16.07 -3.34 2.17
CA GLY A 125 -16.74 -2.15 1.65
C GLY A 125 -16.45 -0.88 2.46
N ARG A 126 -16.33 -1.00 3.79
CA ARG A 126 -15.94 0.14 4.65
C ARG A 126 -14.48 0.57 4.44
N ILE A 127 -13.55 -0.38 4.27
CA ILE A 127 -12.17 -0.10 3.86
C ILE A 127 -12.16 0.67 2.53
N TYR A 128 -12.92 0.20 1.52
CA TYR A 128 -13.03 0.90 0.23
C TYR A 128 -13.48 2.36 0.39
N ASN A 129 -14.45 2.62 1.27
CA ASN A 129 -14.92 3.98 1.53
C ASN A 129 -13.85 4.88 2.17
N VAL A 130 -13.01 4.35 3.06
CA VAL A 130 -11.87 5.09 3.63
C VAL A 130 -10.86 5.42 2.53
N CYS A 131 -10.50 4.43 1.70
CA CYS A 131 -9.59 4.62 0.56
C CYS A 131 -10.11 5.69 -0.41
N LYS A 132 -11.40 5.59 -0.78
CA LYS A 132 -12.07 6.53 -1.66
C LYS A 132 -12.07 7.95 -1.10
N ALA A 133 -12.47 8.13 0.16
CA ALA A 133 -12.53 9.44 0.79
C ALA A 133 -11.14 10.12 0.83
N CYS A 134 -10.09 9.35 1.13
CA CYS A 134 -8.72 9.85 1.08
C CYS A 134 -8.34 10.26 -0.35
N HIS A 135 -8.63 9.45 -1.36
CA HIS A 135 -8.30 9.75 -2.76
C HIS A 135 -9.11 10.91 -3.36
N GLU A 136 -10.31 11.18 -2.85
CA GLU A 136 -11.09 12.35 -3.23
C GLU A 136 -10.48 13.65 -2.66
N ALA A 137 -9.97 13.60 -1.42
CA ALA A 137 -9.28 14.73 -0.80
C ALA A 137 -7.84 14.92 -1.31
N TYR A 138 -7.17 13.82 -1.66
CA TYR A 138 -5.78 13.75 -2.12
C TYR A 138 -5.67 12.97 -3.44
N PRO A 139 -6.05 13.58 -4.57
CA PRO A 139 -5.98 12.92 -5.87
C PRO A 139 -4.55 12.51 -6.23
N GLN A 140 -4.43 11.38 -6.92
CA GLN A 140 -3.16 10.82 -7.42
C GLN A 140 -2.40 11.75 -8.40
N THR A 141 -3.02 12.87 -8.81
CA THR A 141 -2.47 13.92 -9.68
C THR A 141 -2.02 15.18 -8.92
N ALA A 142 -2.17 15.22 -7.58
CA ALA A 142 -1.90 16.39 -6.74
C ALA A 142 -0.84 16.13 -5.64
N GLY A 143 0.39 15.71 -6.05
CA GLY A 143 1.68 16.05 -5.41
C GLY A 143 2.38 15.04 -4.47
N PRO A 144 3.72 15.15 -4.25
CA PRO A 144 4.66 16.14 -4.81
C PRO A 144 5.71 15.48 -5.74
N GLU A 145 5.62 15.71 -7.05
CA GLU A 145 6.83 15.73 -7.86
C GLU A 145 7.35 17.17 -7.76
N VAL A 146 8.47 17.33 -7.06
CA VAL A 146 9.30 18.53 -7.07
C VAL A 146 9.42 19.02 -8.52
N ASP A 147 8.92 20.22 -8.80
CA ASP A 147 9.13 20.90 -10.08
C ASP A 147 10.61 21.31 -10.17
N PRO A 148 11.42 20.72 -11.06
CA PRO A 148 12.83 21.09 -11.20
C PRO A 148 13.04 22.45 -11.89
N ALA A 149 11.97 23.14 -12.33
CA ALA A 149 12.04 24.45 -12.96
C ALA A 149 11.80 25.63 -11.99
N ALA A 150 11.56 25.37 -10.71
CA ALA A 150 11.46 26.41 -9.67
C ALA A 150 12.80 26.63 -8.94
N GLY A 151 13.86 26.92 -9.71
CA GLY A 151 15.19 27.29 -9.24
C GLY A 151 15.92 28.19 -10.22
#